data_AF-A0A1E7F984-F1
#
_entry.id   AF-A0A1E7F984-F1
#
_cell.length_a   1.000
_cell.length_b   1.000
_cell.length_c   1.000
_cell.angle_alpha   90.00
_cell.angle_beta   90.00
_cell.angle_gamma   90.00
#
_symmetry.space_group_name_H-M   'P 1'
#
loop_
_entity.id
_entity.type
_entity.pdbx_description
1 polymer ?
#
loop_
_entity_poly.entity_id
_entity_poly.type
_entity_poly.pdbx_seq_one_letter_code
_entity_poly.pdbx_strand_id
1 'polypeptide(L)'
;MSAFASNKVEQSIEIYDSIINDDPRRKPYLWQRGLSLYYAGRYQDGANQFETDVAVNPNDTEEQIWHLLCLSKMEDVGSLNKARLQKLKVGNDRRPIMKLVQKLFLGDDNTELETERTLIEVATAKSDNNNAGAGNRFYASLYLSLYYESLNDEKLSQQYMTNAIETEYARSSGRRDPMVDVAKVAVQRRGWGPTLSSPNAIFFYLKYQQLKDVLDDCLREISAYDSFYVPKAAPLIFCDNNPRNYRTDYQMLFGVCLASTNWFTENEDACGDCCVIGVIVVIVVVIVVTAFAFLW
;
A
#
# COMPACT_ATOMS: atom_id res chain seq x y z
N MET A 1 16.59 9.34 10.95
CA MET A 1 15.30 9.21 10.24
C MET A 1 15.36 9.32 8.73
N SER A 2 16.13 10.21 8.07
CA SER A 2 16.09 10.32 6.60
C SER A 2 16.36 9.01 5.83
N ALA A 3 17.32 8.19 6.28
CA ALA A 3 17.58 6.87 5.70
C ALA A 3 16.36 5.94 5.84
N PHE A 4 15.80 5.84 7.06
CA PHE A 4 14.56 5.09 7.32
C PHE A 4 13.40 5.56 6.44
N ALA A 5 13.15 6.87 6.37
CA ALA A 5 12.08 7.47 5.57
C ALA A 5 12.21 7.16 4.06
N SER A 6 13.42 6.86 3.60
CA SER A 6 13.71 6.43 2.22
C SER A 6 13.70 4.90 2.06
N ASN A 7 13.13 4.18 3.03
CA ASN A 7 13.10 2.72 3.12
C ASN A 7 14.50 2.06 3.11
N LYS A 8 15.53 2.78 3.55
CA LYS A 8 16.88 2.24 3.77
C LYS A 8 17.04 1.91 5.26
N VAL A 9 16.32 0.89 5.70
CA VAL A 9 16.17 0.57 7.13
C VAL A 9 17.49 0.07 7.73
N GLU A 10 18.21 -0.78 7.02
CA GLU A 10 19.48 -1.36 7.47
C GLU A 10 20.53 -0.24 7.61
N GLN A 11 20.59 0.67 6.62
CA GLN A 11 21.43 1.87 6.70
C GLN A 11 21.04 2.79 7.88
N SER A 12 19.74 2.91 8.19
CA SER A 12 19.28 3.67 9.35
C SER A 12 19.84 3.10 10.65
N ILE A 13 19.88 1.78 10.79
CA ILE A 13 20.45 1.09 11.94
C ILE A 13 21.95 1.38 12.05
N GLU A 14 22.71 1.25 10.96
CA GLU A 14 24.15 1.52 10.93
C GLU A 14 24.47 2.96 11.40
N ILE A 15 23.67 3.95 10.97
CA ILE A 15 23.83 5.34 11.40
C ILE A 15 23.63 5.47 12.91
N TYR A 16 22.58 4.86 13.46
CA TYR A 16 22.33 4.93 14.90
C TYR A 16 23.38 4.15 15.70
N ASP A 17 23.84 3.00 15.21
CA ASP A 17 24.89 2.21 15.83
C ASP A 17 26.22 3.00 15.87
N SER A 18 26.56 3.74 14.81
CA SER A 18 27.72 4.65 14.82
C SER A 18 27.61 5.72 15.90
N ILE A 19 26.42 6.34 16.06
CA ILE A 19 26.20 7.36 17.10
C ILE A 19 26.37 6.77 18.51
N ILE A 20 25.92 5.53 18.72
CA ILE A 20 26.07 4.82 20.00
C ILE A 20 27.53 4.42 20.25
N ASN A 21 28.27 4.02 19.21
CA ASN A 21 29.69 3.69 19.33
C ASN A 21 30.52 4.93 19.72
N ASP A 22 30.19 6.10 19.15
CA ASP A 22 30.86 7.36 19.47
C ASP A 22 30.52 7.85 20.89
N ASP A 23 29.26 7.72 21.32
CA ASP A 23 28.83 8.04 22.68
C ASP A 23 27.72 7.09 23.18
N PRO A 24 28.06 6.05 23.95
CA PRO A 24 27.10 5.06 24.44
C PRO A 24 25.96 5.64 25.29
N ARG A 25 26.18 6.81 25.90
CA ARG A 25 25.16 7.49 26.73
C ARG A 25 24.00 8.03 25.90
N ARG A 26 24.15 8.11 24.57
CA ARG A 26 23.08 8.52 23.66
C ARG A 26 22.03 7.45 23.44
N LYS A 27 22.38 6.16 23.64
CA LYS A 27 21.49 5.03 23.34
C LYS A 27 20.07 5.18 23.90
N PRO A 28 19.82 5.61 25.16
CA PRO A 28 18.48 5.76 25.72
C PRO A 28 17.62 6.88 25.09
N TYR A 29 18.16 7.68 24.17
CA TYR A 29 17.47 8.80 23.55
C TYR A 29 17.22 8.57 22.05
N LEU A 30 17.46 7.35 21.56
CA LEU A 30 17.43 7.00 20.15
C LEU A 30 16.29 6.02 19.84
N TRP A 31 15.08 6.31 20.33
CA TRP A 31 13.88 5.49 20.09
C TRP A 31 13.60 5.22 18.60
N GLN A 32 14.03 6.10 17.72
CA GLN A 32 13.93 5.91 16.28
C GLN A 32 14.73 4.71 15.76
N ARG A 33 15.81 4.34 16.46
CA ARG A 33 16.57 3.11 16.20
C ARG A 33 15.68 1.89 16.43
N GLY A 34 14.83 1.91 17.47
CA GLY A 34 13.87 0.85 17.77
C GLY A 34 12.91 0.59 16.61
N LEU A 35 12.40 1.65 15.98
CA LEU A 35 11.58 1.55 14.77
C LEU A 35 12.36 0.89 13.61
N SER A 36 13.60 1.30 13.40
CA SER A 36 14.44 0.75 12.34
C SER A 36 14.69 -0.76 12.58
N LEU A 37 14.95 -1.16 13.84
CA LEU A 37 15.14 -2.56 14.21
C LEU A 37 13.89 -3.40 14.01
N TYR A 38 12.72 -2.88 14.38
CA TYR A 38 11.43 -3.55 14.14
C TYR A 38 11.25 -3.86 12.65
N TYR A 39 11.47 -2.87 11.78
CA TYR A 39 11.32 -3.05 10.34
C TYR A 39 12.42 -3.90 9.69
N ALA A 40 13.56 -4.09 10.36
CA ALA A 40 14.60 -5.03 9.95
C ALA A 40 14.36 -6.46 10.47
N GLY A 41 13.26 -6.72 11.20
CA GLY A 41 12.98 -8.02 11.82
C GLY A 41 13.86 -8.33 13.04
N ARG A 42 14.63 -7.34 13.53
CA ARG A 42 15.48 -7.46 14.73
C ARG A 42 14.69 -7.16 16.00
N TYR A 43 13.64 -7.94 16.23
CA TYR A 43 12.63 -7.64 17.24
C TYR A 43 13.17 -7.60 18.67
N GLN A 44 14.04 -8.56 19.05
CA GLN A 44 14.67 -8.56 20.37
C GLN A 44 15.50 -7.28 20.61
N ASP A 45 16.27 -6.84 19.62
CA ASP A 45 17.06 -5.61 19.72
C ASP A 45 16.16 -4.37 19.79
N GLY A 46 15.03 -4.38 19.06
CA GLY A 46 14.01 -3.34 19.12
C GLY A 46 13.36 -3.25 20.50
N ALA A 47 12.94 -4.38 21.08
CA ALA A 47 12.39 -4.43 22.43
C ALA A 47 13.38 -3.87 23.46
N ASN A 48 14.64 -4.31 23.42
CA ASN A 48 15.71 -3.81 24.30
C ASN A 48 15.95 -2.30 24.14
N GLN A 49 15.82 -1.77 22.92
CA GLN A 49 15.94 -0.33 22.65
C GLN A 49 14.82 0.44 23.35
N PHE A 50 13.55 0.05 23.15
CA PHE A 50 12.40 0.73 23.77
C PHE A 50 12.39 0.61 25.29
N GLU A 51 12.85 -0.51 25.85
CA GLU A 51 13.07 -0.65 27.31
C GLU A 51 14.05 0.40 27.85
N THR A 52 15.14 0.62 27.12
CA THR A 52 16.14 1.62 27.49
C THR A 52 15.59 3.04 27.38
N ASP A 53 14.76 3.31 26.36
CA ASP A 53 14.17 4.62 26.12
C ASP A 53 13.12 4.97 27.18
N VAL A 54 12.22 4.04 27.51
CA VAL A 54 11.18 4.22 28.54
C VAL A 54 11.79 4.50 29.92
N ALA A 55 12.96 3.92 30.22
CA ALA A 55 13.64 4.16 31.50
C ALA A 55 14.04 5.64 31.71
N VAL A 56 14.25 6.41 30.65
CA VAL A 56 14.61 7.84 30.71
C VAL A 56 13.48 8.78 30.29
N ASN A 57 12.54 8.31 29.48
CA ASN A 57 11.34 9.05 29.08
C ASN A 57 10.07 8.23 29.32
N PRO A 58 9.60 8.12 30.57
CA PRO A 58 8.49 7.22 30.87
C PRO A 58 7.13 7.75 30.40
N ASN A 59 6.98 8.99 29.97
CA ASN A 59 5.66 9.60 29.72
C ASN A 59 5.13 9.40 28.30
N ASP A 60 5.93 8.85 27.40
CA ASP A 60 5.50 8.55 26.04
C ASP A 60 5.02 7.09 25.97
N THR A 61 3.76 6.93 25.57
CA THR A 61 3.12 5.61 25.55
C THR A 61 3.41 4.87 24.25
N GLU A 62 3.94 5.56 23.23
CA GLU A 62 4.31 4.96 21.95
C GLU A 62 5.40 3.91 22.13
N GLU A 63 6.44 4.19 22.90
CA GLU A 63 7.55 3.26 23.13
C GLU A 63 7.08 1.97 23.83
N GLN A 64 6.09 2.06 24.74
CA GLN A 64 5.47 0.88 25.32
C GLN A 64 4.73 0.05 24.26
N ILE A 65 3.99 0.69 23.34
CA ILE A 65 3.29 0.01 22.25
C ILE A 65 4.29 -0.66 21.30
N TRP A 66 5.36 0.04 20.92
CA TRP A 66 6.39 -0.50 20.05
C TRP A 66 7.19 -1.63 20.69
N HIS A 67 7.43 -1.58 22.00
CA HIS A 67 7.97 -2.69 22.77
C HIS A 67 7.08 -3.93 22.66
N LEU A 68 5.77 -3.78 22.91
CA LEU A 68 4.80 -4.88 22.77
C LEU A 68 4.74 -5.44 21.34
N LEU A 69 4.81 -4.57 20.33
CA LEU A 69 4.85 -4.99 18.93
C LEU A 69 6.10 -5.82 18.63
N CYS A 70 7.28 -5.40 19.11
CA CYS A 70 8.52 -6.18 18.99
C CYS A 70 8.35 -7.56 19.64
N LEU A 71 7.94 -7.60 20.90
CA LEU A 71 7.70 -8.85 21.61
C LEU A 71 6.71 -9.74 20.87
N SER A 72 5.61 -9.21 20.35
CA SER A 72 4.59 -10.00 19.65
C SER A 72 5.10 -10.73 18.41
N LYS A 73 6.20 -10.25 17.82
CA LYS A 73 6.84 -10.83 16.62
C LYS A 73 8.04 -11.74 16.93
N MET A 74 8.49 -11.82 18.18
CA MET A 74 9.53 -12.76 18.60
C MET A 74 8.99 -14.19 18.62
N GLU A 75 9.82 -15.18 18.27
CA GLU A 75 9.38 -16.58 18.13
C GLU A 75 8.90 -17.21 19.46
N ASP A 76 9.55 -16.87 20.56
CA ASP A 76 9.25 -17.36 21.91
C ASP A 76 7.96 -16.75 22.50
N VAL A 77 7.68 -15.49 22.18
CA VAL A 77 6.47 -14.79 22.61
C VAL A 77 5.33 -14.98 21.60
N GLY A 78 5.51 -14.57 20.35
CA GLY A 78 4.70 -14.94 19.18
C GLY A 78 3.26 -14.41 19.15
N SER A 79 2.82 -13.60 20.13
CA SER A 79 1.50 -12.96 20.10
C SER A 79 1.41 -11.71 20.96
N LEU A 80 0.49 -10.81 20.63
CA LEU A 80 0.21 -9.62 21.44
C LEU A 80 -0.25 -9.99 22.86
N ASN A 81 -1.10 -11.02 23.00
CA ASN A 81 -1.59 -11.47 24.30
C ASN A 81 -0.48 -11.90 25.25
N LYS A 82 0.53 -12.61 24.74
CA LYS A 82 1.71 -12.98 25.55
C LYS A 82 2.62 -11.78 25.79
N ALA A 83 2.78 -10.89 24.81
CA ALA A 83 3.56 -9.66 24.96
C ALA A 83 3.00 -8.76 26.08
N ARG A 84 1.67 -8.67 26.24
CA ARG A 84 1.00 -7.88 27.31
C ARG A 84 1.48 -8.24 28.73
N LEU A 85 1.93 -9.48 28.95
CA LEU A 85 2.48 -9.93 30.24
C LEU A 85 3.81 -9.27 30.59
N GLN A 86 4.52 -8.74 29.59
CA GLN A 86 5.82 -8.09 29.71
C GLN A 86 5.73 -6.57 29.51
N LYS A 87 4.53 -5.99 29.59
CA LYS A 87 4.32 -4.55 29.38
C LYS A 87 5.22 -3.70 30.28
N LEU A 88 5.85 -2.69 29.69
CA LEU A 88 6.62 -1.70 30.44
C LEU A 88 5.69 -0.83 31.29
N LYS A 89 6.23 -0.21 32.34
CA LYS A 89 5.48 0.76 33.15
C LYS A 89 5.81 2.16 32.63
N VAL A 90 4.79 2.88 32.18
CA VAL A 90 4.89 4.25 31.66
C VAL A 90 3.98 5.19 32.45
N GLY A 91 4.26 6.49 32.36
CA GLY A 91 3.43 7.58 32.84
C GLY A 91 2.22 7.84 31.95
N ASN A 92 1.69 9.06 32.03
CA ASN A 92 0.45 9.43 31.38
C ASN A 92 0.69 10.28 30.12
N ASP A 93 0.27 9.78 28.96
CA ASP A 93 0.34 10.56 27.71
C ASP A 93 -0.67 11.71 27.72
N ARG A 94 -0.21 12.90 27.35
CA ARG A 94 -1.07 14.09 27.21
C ARG A 94 -2.01 14.02 26.01
N ARG A 95 -1.67 13.24 24.97
CA ARG A 95 -2.43 13.09 23.72
C ARG A 95 -3.63 12.16 23.96
N PRO A 96 -4.89 12.64 23.83
CA PRO A 96 -6.07 11.79 24.04
C PRO A 96 -6.10 10.55 23.15
N ILE A 97 -5.70 10.70 21.88
CA ILE A 97 -5.68 9.59 20.93
C ILE A 97 -4.69 8.49 21.35
N MET A 98 -3.51 8.86 21.87
CA MET A 98 -2.50 7.89 22.28
C MET A 98 -2.88 7.12 23.54
N LYS A 99 -3.68 7.72 24.43
CA LYS A 99 -4.26 6.99 25.56
C LYS A 99 -5.25 5.92 25.12
N LEU A 100 -6.06 6.19 24.10
CA LEU A 100 -6.97 5.19 23.52
C LEU A 100 -6.17 4.08 22.83
N VAL A 101 -5.17 4.42 22.04
CA VAL A 101 -4.29 3.44 21.40
C VAL A 101 -3.59 2.56 22.44
N GLN A 102 -2.99 3.16 23.46
CA GLN A 102 -2.34 2.41 24.53
C GLN A 102 -3.33 1.45 25.20
N LYS A 103 -4.53 1.91 25.52
CA LYS A 103 -5.58 1.09 26.12
C LYS A 103 -5.95 -0.12 25.26
N LEU A 104 -6.03 0.05 23.94
CA LEU A 104 -6.26 -1.04 22.99
C LEU A 104 -5.12 -2.09 23.05
N PHE A 105 -3.86 -1.65 22.98
CA PHE A 105 -2.71 -2.56 22.97
C PHE A 105 -2.52 -3.30 24.29
N LEU A 106 -2.84 -2.68 25.42
CA LEU A 106 -2.75 -3.30 26.74
C LEU A 106 -3.84 -4.35 27.02
N GLY A 107 -4.95 -4.33 26.29
CA GLY A 107 -6.01 -5.35 26.35
C GLY A 107 -6.70 -5.44 27.71
N ASP A 108 -7.55 -4.46 28.03
CA ASP A 108 -8.48 -4.58 29.16
C ASP A 108 -9.77 -5.26 28.68
N ASP A 109 -10.00 -6.49 29.14
CA ASP A 109 -11.11 -7.37 28.72
C ASP A 109 -12.50 -6.70 28.75
N ASN A 110 -12.71 -5.70 29.61
CA ASN A 110 -14.01 -5.03 29.72
C ASN A 110 -14.21 -3.90 28.70
N THR A 111 -13.14 -3.43 28.06
CA THR A 111 -13.17 -2.20 27.27
C THR A 111 -12.40 -2.26 25.96
N GLU A 112 -11.75 -3.38 25.63
CA GLU A 112 -11.00 -3.57 24.39
C GLU A 112 -11.90 -3.33 23.15
N LEU A 113 -13.03 -4.02 23.07
CA LEU A 113 -14.01 -3.87 21.98
C LEU A 113 -14.55 -2.43 21.85
N GLU A 114 -14.82 -1.77 22.97
CA GLU A 114 -15.29 -0.39 22.96
C GLU A 114 -14.18 0.56 22.50
N THR A 115 -12.95 0.35 22.96
CA THR A 115 -11.80 1.17 22.61
C THR A 115 -11.45 1.03 21.13
N GLU A 116 -11.50 -0.21 20.62
CA GLU A 116 -11.36 -0.52 19.20
C GLU A 116 -12.43 0.22 18.38
N ARG A 117 -13.71 0.10 18.76
CA ARG A 117 -14.82 0.80 18.10
C ARG A 117 -14.60 2.31 18.07
N THR A 118 -14.22 2.92 19.18
CA THR A 118 -13.93 4.36 19.23
C THR A 118 -12.77 4.76 18.32
N LEU A 119 -11.71 3.95 18.25
CA LEU A 119 -10.59 4.21 17.32
C LEU A 119 -11.03 4.08 15.86
N ILE A 120 -11.90 3.12 15.54
CA ILE A 120 -12.48 2.96 14.19
C ILE A 120 -13.32 4.18 13.82
N GLU A 121 -14.17 4.67 14.74
CA GLU A 121 -14.98 5.88 14.54
C GLU A 121 -14.10 7.10 14.27
N VAL A 122 -12.99 7.26 15.02
CA VAL A 122 -12.03 8.33 14.78
C VAL A 122 -11.35 8.15 13.42
N ALA A 123 -10.83 6.97 13.11
CA ALA A 123 -10.12 6.69 11.86
C ALA A 123 -10.99 6.91 10.60
N THR A 124 -12.29 6.60 10.70
CA THR A 124 -13.25 6.67 9.59
C THR A 124 -14.07 7.96 9.55
N ALA A 125 -13.89 8.85 10.53
CA ALA A 125 -14.56 10.14 10.57
C ALA A 125 -14.31 10.94 9.29
N LYS A 126 -15.35 11.58 8.76
CA LYS A 126 -15.23 12.43 7.57
C LYS A 126 -14.19 13.51 7.80
N SER A 127 -13.40 13.77 6.76
CA SER A 127 -12.46 14.89 6.76
C SER A 127 -13.21 16.19 7.01
N ASP A 128 -12.74 16.92 8.00
CA ASP A 128 -13.15 18.27 8.35
C ASP A 128 -11.97 19.23 8.21
N ASN A 129 -12.24 20.52 8.10
CA ASN A 129 -11.20 21.56 7.99
C ASN A 129 -10.36 21.73 9.28
N ASN A 130 -10.51 20.84 10.26
CA ASN A 130 -9.80 20.88 11.53
C ASN A 130 -8.54 20.01 11.48
N ASN A 131 -7.37 20.66 11.45
CA ASN A 131 -6.07 19.99 11.46
C ASN A 131 -5.85 19.09 12.70
N ALA A 132 -6.45 19.42 13.85
CA ALA A 132 -6.34 18.57 15.04
C ALA A 132 -7.10 17.23 14.86
N GLY A 133 -8.20 17.25 14.11
CA GLY A 133 -8.93 16.03 13.72
C GLY A 133 -8.10 15.16 12.78
N ALA A 134 -7.44 15.77 11.78
CA ALA A 134 -6.63 15.06 10.80
C ALA A 134 -5.48 14.25 11.44
N GLY A 135 -4.80 14.81 12.44
CA GLY A 135 -3.77 14.08 13.20
C GLY A 135 -4.33 12.88 13.96
N ASN A 136 -5.47 13.05 14.65
CA ASN A 136 -6.10 11.93 15.36
C ASN A 136 -6.54 10.81 14.40
N ARG A 137 -7.06 11.15 13.21
CA ARG A 137 -7.39 10.16 12.16
C ARG A 137 -6.17 9.37 11.71
N PHE A 138 -5.03 10.06 11.52
CA PHE A 138 -3.76 9.44 11.15
C PHE A 138 -3.30 8.45 12.22
N TYR A 139 -3.19 8.89 13.48
CA TYR A 139 -2.72 8.05 14.58
C TYR A 139 -3.68 6.88 14.86
N ALA A 140 -4.99 7.09 14.80
CA ALA A 140 -5.97 6.00 14.90
C ALA A 140 -5.76 4.94 13.82
N SER A 141 -5.62 5.38 12.55
CA SER A 141 -5.45 4.47 11.42
C SER A 141 -4.11 3.73 11.48
N LEU A 142 -3.01 4.42 11.79
CA LEU A 142 -1.69 3.81 11.93
C LEU A 142 -1.71 2.70 12.98
N TYR A 143 -2.24 2.98 14.17
CA TYR A 143 -2.18 2.03 15.26
C TYR A 143 -3.25 0.93 15.18
N LEU A 144 -4.42 1.18 14.59
CA LEU A 144 -5.35 0.10 14.22
C LEU A 144 -4.71 -0.87 13.24
N SER A 145 -3.96 -0.36 12.26
CA SER A 145 -3.23 -1.23 11.33
C SER A 145 -2.23 -2.14 12.04
N LEU A 146 -1.38 -1.57 12.90
CA LEU A 146 -0.39 -2.33 13.67
C LEU A 146 -1.06 -3.31 14.64
N TYR A 147 -2.20 -2.95 15.21
CA TYR A 147 -2.99 -3.82 16.07
C TYR A 147 -3.52 -5.03 15.29
N TYR A 148 -4.22 -4.84 14.17
CA TYR A 148 -4.69 -5.94 13.33
C TYR A 148 -3.54 -6.79 12.78
N GLU A 149 -2.38 -6.18 12.48
CA GLU A 149 -1.19 -6.92 12.08
C GLU A 149 -0.69 -7.86 13.19
N SER A 150 -0.77 -7.43 14.46
CA SER A 150 -0.40 -8.26 15.62
C SER A 150 -1.40 -9.39 15.88
N LEU A 151 -2.62 -9.26 15.36
CA LEU A 151 -3.66 -10.29 15.36
C LEU A 151 -3.64 -11.19 14.12
N ASN A 152 -2.70 -10.96 13.19
CA ASN A 152 -2.61 -11.62 11.89
C ASN A 152 -3.80 -11.37 10.95
N ASP A 153 -4.54 -10.27 11.13
CA ASP A 153 -5.53 -9.79 10.16
C ASP A 153 -4.86 -8.83 9.17
N GLU A 154 -4.21 -9.41 8.16
CA GLU A 154 -3.48 -8.66 7.14
C GLU A 154 -4.40 -7.72 6.33
N LYS A 155 -5.64 -8.15 6.06
CA LYS A 155 -6.59 -7.39 5.24
C LYS A 155 -6.96 -6.07 5.92
N LEU A 156 -7.37 -6.12 7.19
CA LEU A 156 -7.67 -4.92 7.96
C LEU A 156 -6.40 -4.10 8.19
N SER A 157 -5.26 -4.76 8.46
CA SER A 157 -3.99 -4.06 8.63
C SER A 157 -3.61 -3.23 7.41
N GLN A 158 -3.67 -3.82 6.21
CA GLN A 158 -3.40 -3.12 4.95
C GLN A 158 -4.36 -1.95 4.74
N GLN A 159 -5.67 -2.17 4.95
CA GLN A 159 -6.69 -1.14 4.80
C GLN A 159 -6.38 0.08 5.68
N TYR A 160 -6.17 -0.11 6.98
CA TYR A 160 -5.90 0.98 7.90
C TYR A 160 -4.55 1.66 7.65
N MET A 161 -3.51 0.91 7.26
CA MET A 161 -2.21 1.52 6.95
C MET A 161 -2.30 2.42 5.71
N THR A 162 -3.02 1.95 4.69
CA THR A 162 -3.27 2.72 3.47
C THR A 162 -4.05 3.98 3.81
N ASN A 163 -5.14 3.87 4.59
CA ASN A 163 -5.90 5.02 5.06
C ASN A 163 -5.02 6.03 5.81
N ALA A 164 -4.09 5.56 6.66
CA ALA A 164 -3.19 6.43 7.41
C ALA A 164 -2.36 7.34 6.48
N ILE A 165 -1.71 6.77 5.46
CA ILE A 165 -0.89 7.56 4.52
C ILE A 165 -1.72 8.49 3.61
N GLU A 166 -3.04 8.24 3.51
CA GLU A 166 -3.96 9.06 2.71
C GLU A 166 -4.57 10.24 3.46
N THR A 167 -4.45 10.28 4.79
CA THR A 167 -4.94 11.40 5.60
C THR A 167 -4.34 12.75 5.19
N GLU A 168 -5.08 13.84 5.39
CA GLU A 168 -4.57 15.20 5.14
C GLU A 168 -3.32 15.48 5.97
N TYR A 169 -3.28 14.97 7.21
CA TYR A 169 -2.13 15.08 8.10
C TYR A 169 -0.88 14.48 7.46
N ALA A 170 -0.92 13.22 7.04
CA ALA A 170 0.22 12.54 6.41
C ALA A 170 0.69 13.24 5.11
N ARG A 171 -0.26 13.81 4.35
CA ARG A 171 0.01 14.51 3.08
C ARG A 171 0.48 15.96 3.24
N SER A 172 0.24 16.60 4.39
CA SER A 172 0.50 18.03 4.58
C SER A 172 1.32 18.35 5.85
N SER A 173 0.65 18.56 6.98
CA SER A 173 1.24 19.06 8.23
C SER A 173 2.12 18.03 8.94
N GLY A 174 1.84 16.74 8.77
CA GLY A 174 2.58 15.61 9.32
C GLY A 174 3.76 15.12 8.47
N ARG A 175 4.12 15.81 7.37
CA ARG A 175 5.19 15.34 6.46
C ARG A 175 6.58 15.15 7.09
N ARG A 176 6.82 15.74 8.27
CA ARG A 176 8.06 15.60 9.07
C ARG A 176 7.87 14.76 10.34
N ASP A 177 6.68 14.20 10.54
CA ASP A 177 6.40 13.30 11.65
C ASP A 177 7.04 11.93 11.35
N PRO A 178 7.93 11.43 12.22
CA PRO A 178 8.50 10.09 12.08
C PRO A 178 7.47 8.97 11.92
N MET A 179 6.28 9.11 12.50
CA MET A 179 5.21 8.10 12.38
C MET A 179 4.61 8.08 10.98
N VAL A 180 4.59 9.21 10.27
CA VAL A 180 4.20 9.24 8.85
C VAL A 180 5.24 8.51 8.00
N ASP A 181 6.53 8.62 8.33
CA ASP A 181 7.58 7.84 7.68
C ASP A 181 7.42 6.34 7.95
N VAL A 182 7.09 5.96 9.20
CA VAL A 182 6.74 4.58 9.57
C VAL A 182 5.62 4.05 8.70
N ALA A 183 4.51 4.78 8.57
CA ALA A 183 3.37 4.33 7.77
C ALA A 183 3.74 4.10 6.30
N LYS A 184 4.58 4.98 5.72
CA LYS A 184 5.06 4.83 4.33
C LYS A 184 5.99 3.64 4.16
N VAL A 185 6.95 3.46 5.07
CA VAL A 185 7.87 2.30 5.08
C VAL A 185 7.09 1.01 5.28
N ALA A 186 6.05 1.03 6.13
CA ALA A 186 5.17 -0.10 6.36
C ALA A 186 4.52 -0.60 5.07
N VAL A 187 3.93 0.33 4.32
CA VAL A 187 3.27 0.04 3.04
C VAL A 187 4.27 -0.50 2.02
N GLN A 188 5.46 0.11 1.92
CA GLN A 188 6.49 -0.33 0.98
C GLN A 188 7.04 -1.72 1.30
N ARG A 189 7.46 -1.97 2.54
CA ARG A 189 8.10 -3.26 2.91
C ARG A 189 7.13 -4.43 2.88
N ARG A 190 5.82 -4.19 3.01
CA ARG A 190 4.78 -5.22 2.94
C ARG A 190 4.17 -5.37 1.54
N GLY A 191 4.59 -4.55 0.57
CA GLY A 191 4.01 -4.58 -0.77
C GLY A 191 2.55 -4.13 -0.83
N TRP A 192 2.09 -3.39 0.19
CA TRP A 192 0.72 -2.87 0.28
C TRP A 192 0.49 -1.60 -0.54
N GLY A 193 1.56 -1.06 -1.15
CA GLY A 193 1.45 0.05 -2.08
C GLY A 193 0.57 -0.32 -3.28
N PRO A 194 0.15 0.66 -4.09
CA PRO A 194 -0.73 0.37 -5.20
C PRO A 194 -0.06 -0.58 -6.20
N THR A 195 -0.40 -1.87 -6.16
CA THR A 195 -0.32 -2.77 -7.30
C THR A 195 -1.40 -2.32 -8.28
N LEU A 196 -1.12 -1.30 -9.09
CA LEU A 196 -2.08 -0.72 -10.06
C LEU A 196 -3.50 -0.57 -9.50
N SER A 197 -3.65 0.07 -8.35
CA SER A 197 -4.93 0.27 -7.66
C SER A 197 -5.21 1.75 -7.40
N SER A 198 -4.96 2.61 -8.40
CA SER A 198 -5.50 3.98 -8.36
C SER A 198 -6.97 3.98 -8.80
N PRO A 199 -7.84 4.86 -8.28
CA PRO A 199 -9.22 4.98 -8.75
C PRO A 199 -9.31 5.24 -10.27
N ASN A 200 -8.31 5.94 -10.81
CA ASN A 200 -8.17 6.12 -12.26
C ASN A 200 -7.81 4.81 -12.95
N ALA A 201 -6.91 4.00 -12.39
CA ALA A 201 -6.55 2.69 -12.92
C ALA A 201 -7.72 1.69 -12.85
N ILE A 202 -8.54 1.72 -11.79
CA ILE A 202 -9.78 0.91 -11.70
C ILE A 202 -10.79 1.39 -12.73
N PHE A 203 -10.97 2.71 -12.88
CA PHE A 203 -11.82 3.27 -13.95
C PHE A 203 -11.33 2.85 -15.34
N PHE A 204 -10.02 2.94 -15.60
CA PHE A 204 -9.43 2.52 -16.88
C PHE A 204 -9.49 1.01 -17.07
N TYR A 205 -9.32 0.21 -16.02
CA TYR A 205 -9.43 -1.26 -16.06
C TYR A 205 -10.86 -1.71 -16.32
N LEU A 206 -11.85 -1.14 -15.63
CA LEU A 206 -13.26 -1.43 -15.87
C LEU A 206 -13.71 -0.97 -17.27
N LYS A 207 -13.23 0.20 -17.72
CA LYS A 207 -13.51 0.69 -19.07
C LYS A 207 -12.81 -0.16 -20.13
N TYR A 208 -11.59 -0.65 -19.86
CA TYR A 208 -10.88 -1.61 -20.69
C TYR A 208 -11.61 -2.95 -20.78
N GLN A 209 -12.13 -3.49 -19.67
CA GLN A 209 -12.93 -4.72 -19.68
C GLN A 209 -14.22 -4.55 -20.48
N GLN A 210 -14.94 -3.43 -20.31
CA GLN A 210 -16.12 -3.12 -21.15
C GLN A 210 -15.77 -3.00 -22.64
N LEU A 211 -14.65 -2.35 -22.97
CA LEU A 211 -14.18 -2.24 -24.36
C LEU A 211 -13.75 -3.60 -24.93
N LYS A 212 -13.16 -4.46 -24.10
CA LYS A 212 -12.77 -5.82 -24.48
C LYS A 212 -13.99 -6.69 -24.75
N ASP A 213 -15.01 -6.63 -23.91
CA ASP A 213 -16.26 -7.39 -24.11
C ASP A 213 -16.96 -6.96 -25.42
N VAL A 214 -17.02 -5.64 -25.68
CA VAL A 214 -17.55 -5.11 -26.94
C VAL A 214 -16.69 -5.57 -28.13
N LEU A 215 -15.37 -5.59 -28.00
CA LEU A 215 -14.47 -6.05 -29.05
C LEU A 215 -14.63 -7.57 -29.29
N ASP A 216 -14.74 -8.37 -28.25
CA ASP A 216 -14.92 -9.82 -28.32
C ASP A 216 -16.30 -10.18 -28.93
N ASP A 217 -17.36 -9.41 -28.64
CA ASP A 217 -18.67 -9.57 -29.26
C ASP A 217 -18.67 -9.14 -30.73
N CYS A 218 -18.02 -8.02 -31.09
CA CYS A 218 -17.82 -7.64 -32.48
C CYS A 218 -17.01 -8.71 -33.25
N LEU A 219 -15.96 -9.27 -32.64
CA LEU A 219 -15.16 -10.34 -33.25
C LEU A 219 -15.97 -11.64 -33.42
N ARG A 220 -16.86 -11.96 -32.48
CA ARG A 220 -17.81 -13.09 -32.63
C ARG A 220 -18.79 -12.87 -33.77
N GLU A 221 -19.41 -11.69 -33.85
CA GLU A 221 -20.31 -11.34 -34.94
C GLU A 221 -19.60 -11.38 -36.30
N ILE A 222 -18.36 -10.86 -36.39
CA ILE A 222 -17.54 -10.96 -37.61
C ILE A 222 -17.23 -12.43 -37.95
N SER A 223 -16.91 -13.27 -36.95
CA SER A 223 -16.62 -14.70 -37.16
C SER A 223 -17.84 -15.53 -37.57
N ALA A 224 -19.05 -14.99 -37.39
CA ALA A 224 -20.31 -15.61 -37.81
C ALA A 224 -20.67 -15.30 -39.28
N TYR A 225 -19.96 -14.37 -39.93
CA TYR A 225 -20.04 -14.17 -41.37
C TYR A 225 -19.06 -15.12 -42.09
N ASP A 226 -19.62 -16.13 -42.77
CA ASP A 226 -18.90 -17.21 -43.48
C ASP A 226 -17.93 -16.76 -44.59
N SER A 227 -17.73 -15.46 -44.82
CA SER A 227 -16.84 -14.92 -45.84
C SER A 227 -15.57 -14.24 -45.31
N PHE A 228 -15.35 -14.19 -43.98
CA PHE A 228 -14.16 -13.54 -43.41
C PHE A 228 -13.10 -14.57 -42.97
N TYR A 229 -12.04 -14.71 -43.75
CA TYR A 229 -10.88 -15.52 -43.36
C TYR A 229 -10.04 -14.74 -42.33
N VAL A 230 -10.31 -14.97 -41.04
CA VAL A 230 -9.38 -14.57 -39.98
C VAL A 230 -8.31 -15.67 -39.89
N PRO A 231 -7.02 -15.39 -40.20
CA PRO A 231 -5.99 -16.41 -40.00
C PRO A 231 -6.00 -16.77 -38.51
N LYS A 232 -6.17 -18.06 -38.19
CA LYS A 232 -6.15 -18.59 -36.82
C LYS A 232 -5.02 -17.90 -36.05
N ALA A 233 -5.36 -16.96 -35.17
CA ALA A 233 -4.41 -16.35 -34.28
C ALA A 233 -3.76 -17.49 -33.51
N ALA A 234 -2.45 -17.65 -33.68
CA ALA A 234 -1.67 -18.57 -32.87
C ALA A 234 -2.01 -18.29 -31.39
N PRO A 235 -2.15 -19.32 -30.53
CA PRO A 235 -2.52 -19.11 -29.15
C PRO A 235 -1.56 -18.10 -28.53
N LEU A 236 -2.10 -17.01 -27.99
CA LEU A 236 -1.39 -16.02 -27.18
C LEU A 236 -0.84 -16.73 -25.93
N ILE A 237 0.30 -17.40 -26.08
CA ILE A 237 1.08 -17.90 -24.96
C ILE A 237 1.89 -16.71 -24.45
N PHE A 238 1.39 -16.06 -23.41
CA PHE A 238 2.15 -15.06 -22.68
C PHE A 238 3.29 -15.76 -21.93
N CYS A 239 4.50 -15.66 -22.45
CA CYS A 239 5.70 -16.10 -21.76
C CYS A 239 6.08 -15.11 -20.64
N ASP A 240 5.77 -15.52 -19.41
CA ASP A 240 6.36 -15.12 -18.14
C ASP A 240 6.22 -13.65 -17.66
N ASN A 241 6.01 -13.51 -16.35
CA ASN A 241 5.82 -12.27 -15.59
C ASN A 241 7.10 -11.40 -15.52
N ASN A 242 7.61 -10.95 -16.67
CA ASN A 242 8.76 -10.06 -16.75
C ASN A 242 8.42 -8.76 -17.51
N PRO A 243 8.46 -7.59 -16.84
CA PRO A 243 8.03 -6.31 -17.43
C PRO A 243 8.91 -5.75 -18.54
N ARG A 244 9.98 -6.44 -18.97
CA ARG A 244 10.83 -6.02 -20.09
C ARG A 244 10.32 -6.45 -21.47
N ASN A 245 9.31 -7.31 -21.56
CA ASN A 245 8.83 -7.87 -22.84
C ASN A 245 7.61 -7.16 -23.46
N TYR A 246 7.00 -6.18 -22.77
CA TYR A 246 5.80 -5.49 -23.28
C TYR A 246 6.00 -4.83 -24.66
N ARG A 247 7.23 -4.36 -24.97
CA ARG A 247 7.54 -3.71 -26.25
C ARG A 247 7.32 -4.62 -27.47
N THR A 248 7.47 -5.93 -27.30
CA THR A 248 7.31 -6.93 -28.35
C THR A 248 5.84 -7.23 -28.63
N ASP A 249 5.00 -7.24 -27.59
CA ASP A 249 3.55 -7.42 -27.69
C ASP A 249 2.88 -6.19 -28.36
N TYR A 250 3.42 -4.98 -28.11
CA TYR A 250 2.98 -3.76 -28.80
C TYR A 250 3.25 -3.79 -30.30
N GLN A 251 4.37 -4.37 -30.75
CA GLN A 251 4.68 -4.48 -32.18
C GLN A 251 3.76 -5.47 -32.90
N MET A 252 3.31 -6.54 -32.22
CA MET A 252 2.32 -7.46 -32.78
C MET A 252 0.95 -6.81 -32.94
N LEU A 253 0.47 -6.07 -31.94
CA LEU A 253 -0.79 -5.32 -32.01
C LEU A 253 -0.76 -4.26 -33.13
N PHE A 254 0.37 -3.57 -33.29
CA PHE A 254 0.55 -2.59 -34.37
C PHE A 254 0.54 -3.27 -35.75
N GLY A 255 1.13 -4.47 -35.88
CA GLY A 255 1.13 -5.25 -37.11
C GLY A 255 -0.26 -5.75 -37.52
N VAL A 256 -1.09 -6.15 -36.55
CA VAL A 256 -2.49 -6.53 -36.79
C VAL A 256 -3.33 -5.33 -37.25
N CYS A 257 -3.08 -4.14 -36.70
CA CYS A 257 -3.73 -2.90 -37.15
C CYS A 257 -3.35 -2.49 -38.57
N LEU A 258 -2.07 -2.55 -38.95
CA LEU A 258 -1.64 -2.20 -40.31
C LEU A 258 -2.20 -3.17 -41.37
N ALA A 259 -2.28 -4.46 -41.03
CA ALA A 259 -2.84 -5.47 -41.92
C ALA A 259 -4.36 -5.29 -42.12
N SER A 260 -5.08 -4.88 -41.08
CA SER A 260 -6.53 -4.64 -41.17
C SER A 260 -6.86 -3.33 -41.88
N THR A 261 -6.11 -2.24 -41.66
CA THR A 261 -6.31 -0.98 -42.40
C THR A 261 -6.03 -1.11 -43.89
N ASN A 262 -4.98 -1.86 -44.29
CA ASN A 262 -4.67 -2.07 -45.70
C ASN A 262 -5.74 -2.91 -46.43
N TRP A 263 -6.33 -3.89 -45.74
CA TRP A 263 -7.39 -4.73 -46.31
C TRP A 263 -8.68 -3.94 -46.62
N PHE A 264 -9.03 -2.96 -45.77
CA PHE A 264 -10.18 -2.08 -45.99
C PHE A 264 -9.94 -1.01 -47.06
N THR A 265 -8.69 -0.54 -47.25
CA THR A 265 -8.37 0.39 -48.34
C THR A 265 -8.33 -0.26 -49.72
N GLU A 266 -8.12 -1.57 -49.79
CA GLU A 266 -8.06 -2.32 -51.07
C GLU A 266 -9.41 -2.90 -51.51
N ASN A 267 -10.45 -2.89 -50.65
CA ASN A 267 -11.79 -3.39 -50.97
C ASN A 267 -12.86 -2.28 -50.82
N GLU A 268 -13.04 -1.46 -51.85
CA GLU A 268 -14.03 -0.36 -51.87
C GLU A 268 -15.50 -0.84 -51.88
N ASP A 269 -15.76 -2.13 -52.10
CA ASP A 269 -17.12 -2.72 -52.16
C ASP A 269 -17.61 -3.35 -50.85
N ALA A 270 -16.90 -3.14 -49.73
CA ALA A 270 -17.35 -3.63 -48.43
C ALA A 270 -18.66 -2.92 -48.01
N CYS A 271 -19.70 -3.71 -47.73
CA CYS A 271 -21.02 -3.24 -47.30
C CYS A 271 -20.91 -2.19 -46.17
N GLY A 272 -21.78 -1.17 -46.18
CA GLY A 272 -21.68 0.01 -45.31
C GLY A 272 -21.48 -0.30 -43.83
N ASP A 273 -22.03 -1.41 -43.34
CA ASP A 273 -21.89 -1.84 -41.95
C ASP A 273 -20.50 -2.44 -41.63
N CYS A 274 -19.83 -3.08 -42.60
CA CYS A 274 -18.47 -3.61 -42.44
C CYS A 274 -17.41 -2.48 -42.37
N CYS A 275 -17.60 -1.40 -43.14
CA CYS A 275 -16.75 -0.21 -43.04
C CYS A 275 -16.91 0.50 -41.69
N VAL A 276 -18.13 0.54 -41.14
CA VAL A 276 -18.38 1.13 -39.81
C VAL A 276 -17.70 0.33 -38.71
N ILE A 277 -17.76 -1.00 -38.75
CA ILE A 277 -17.10 -1.86 -37.75
C ILE A 277 -15.57 -1.76 -37.87
N GLY A 278 -15.01 -1.76 -39.08
CA GLY A 278 -13.57 -1.57 -39.29
C GLY A 278 -13.07 -0.23 -38.75
N VAL A 279 -13.81 0.85 -39.00
CA VAL A 279 -13.51 2.19 -38.45
C VAL A 279 -13.64 2.23 -36.93
N ILE A 280 -14.64 1.56 -36.35
CA ILE A 280 -14.81 1.48 -34.89
C ILE A 280 -13.64 0.72 -34.24
N VAL A 281 -13.20 -0.41 -34.81
CA VAL A 281 -12.06 -1.17 -34.28
C VAL A 281 -10.78 -0.35 -34.36
N VAL A 282 -10.52 0.35 -35.47
CA VAL A 282 -9.36 1.24 -35.61
C VAL A 282 -9.43 2.39 -34.60
N ILE A 283 -10.59 3.01 -34.41
CA ILE A 283 -10.77 4.09 -33.44
C ILE A 283 -10.56 3.58 -32.01
N VAL A 284 -11.12 2.42 -31.66
CA VAL A 284 -10.96 1.81 -30.33
C VAL A 284 -9.49 1.48 -30.05
N VAL A 285 -8.79 0.88 -31.02
CA VAL A 285 -7.38 0.56 -30.84
C VAL A 285 -6.51 1.81 -30.78
N VAL A 286 -6.78 2.84 -31.61
CA VAL A 286 -6.07 4.13 -31.53
C VAL A 286 -6.31 4.81 -30.18
N ILE A 287 -7.53 4.78 -29.64
CA ILE A 287 -7.84 5.34 -28.31
C ILE A 287 -7.12 4.56 -27.20
N VAL A 288 -7.09 3.23 -27.26
CA VAL A 288 -6.40 2.40 -26.27
C VAL A 288 -4.88 2.60 -26.33
N VAL A 289 -4.30 2.66 -27.53
CA VAL A 289 -2.85 2.87 -27.74
C VAL A 289 -2.43 4.28 -27.33
N THR A 290 -3.22 5.30 -27.66
CA THR A 290 -2.93 6.69 -27.25
C THR A 290 -3.14 6.92 -25.76
N ALA A 291 -4.12 6.28 -25.13
CA ALA A 291 -4.32 6.36 -23.67
C ALA A 291 -3.16 5.75 -22.87
N PHE A 292 -2.51 4.70 -23.39
CA PHE A 292 -1.35 4.08 -22.74
C PHE A 292 -0.04 4.82 -23.01
N ALA A 293 0.12 5.48 -24.16
CA ALA A 293 1.31 6.26 -24.50
C ALA A 293 1.52 7.51 -23.63
N PHE A 294 0.47 7.99 -22.94
CA PHE A 294 0.53 9.14 -22.03
C PHE A 294 0.76 8.75 -20.55
N LEU A 295 0.92 7.46 -20.25
CA LEU A 295 1.12 6.94 -18.89
C LEU A 295 2.56 6.50 -18.60
N TRP A 296 3.53 6.86 -19.46
CA TRP A 296 4.97 6.68 -19.25
C TRP A 296 5.77 7.93 -19.65
#